data_AF-A0A1W2AUI3-F1
#
_entry.id   AF-A0A1W2AUI3-F1
#
_cell.length_a   1.000
_cell.length_b   1.000
_cell.length_c   1.000
_cell.angle_alpha   90.00
_cell.angle_beta   90.00
_cell.angle_gamma   90.00
#
_symmetry.space_group_name_H-M   'P 1'
#
loop_
_entity.id
_entity.type
_entity.pdbx_description
1 polymer ?
#
loop_
_entity_poly.entity_id
_entity_poly.type
_entity_poly.pdbx_seq_one_letter_code
_entity_poly.pdbx_strand_id
1 'polypeptide(L)'
;MIIPETFTEFQSEGEYNKFISIFDFSKKNIASNRFAYKGYYSDKDLACSIVGHTASQTLVIKFQDTEQLHCINGFYLKDMQKTDFNAKEINNI
;
A
#
# COMPACT_ATOMS: atom_id res chain seq x y z
N MET A 1 16.70 4.67 8.25
CA MET A 1 15.22 4.63 8.31
C MET A 1 14.74 5.99 7.84
N ILE A 2 14.12 6.10 6.65
CA ILE A 2 13.61 7.38 6.15
C ILE A 2 12.16 7.47 6.61
N ILE A 3 11.94 8.22 7.68
CA ILE A 3 10.61 8.74 8.00
C ILE A 3 10.42 9.92 7.04
N PRO A 4 9.34 10.01 6.26
CA PRO A 4 9.05 11.23 5.53
C PRO A 4 8.76 12.29 6.59
N GLU A 5 9.68 13.23 6.82
CA GLU A 5 9.50 14.30 7.80
C GLU A 5 8.26 15.15 7.50
N THR A 6 7.77 15.08 6.25
CA THR A 6 6.51 15.67 5.79
C THR A 6 5.87 14.76 4.73
N PHE A 7 4.62 14.37 4.92
CA PHE A 7 3.76 13.83 3.87
C PHE A 7 2.44 14.58 3.85
N THR A 8 1.72 14.50 2.73
CA THR A 8 0.40 15.11 2.58
C THR A 8 -0.66 14.12 3.04
N GLU A 9 -1.32 14.43 4.16
CA GLU A 9 -2.54 13.75 4.60
C GLU A 9 -3.72 14.15 3.71
N PHE A 10 -4.57 13.18 3.39
CA PHE A 10 -5.82 13.44 2.67
C PHE A 10 -6.78 14.21 3.57
N GLN A 11 -7.26 15.36 3.10
CA GLN A 11 -8.16 16.25 3.85
C GLN A 11 -9.63 15.80 3.78
N SER A 12 -9.95 14.91 2.84
CA SER A 12 -11.30 14.35 2.69
C SER A 12 -11.28 12.98 2.02
N GLU A 13 -12.36 12.22 2.21
CA GLU A 13 -12.58 10.96 1.51
C GLU A 13 -12.64 11.15 -0.02
N GLY A 14 -13.18 12.27 -0.49
CA GLY A 14 -13.22 12.60 -1.93
C GLY A 14 -11.82 12.78 -2.54
N GLU A 15 -10.92 13.44 -1.80
CA GLU A 15 -9.52 13.59 -2.20
C GLU A 15 -8.79 12.24 -2.24
N TYR A 16 -8.94 11.45 -1.17
CA TYR A 16 -8.42 10.09 -1.10
C TYR A 16 -8.89 9.25 -2.27
N ASN A 17 -10.21 9.19 -2.52
CA ASN A 17 -10.78 8.38 -3.59
C ASN A 17 -10.28 8.83 -4.98
N LYS A 18 -10.17 10.14 -5.21
CA LYS A 18 -9.60 10.69 -6.45
C LYS A 18 -8.15 10.26 -6.63
N PHE A 19 -7.33 10.41 -5.59
CA PHE A 19 -5.92 10.05 -5.65
C PHE A 19 -5.74 8.54 -5.87
N ILE A 20 -6.44 7.71 -5.10
CA ILE A 20 -6.29 6.25 -5.11
C ILE A 20 -6.81 5.61 -6.40
N SER A 21 -7.76 6.27 -7.09
CA SER A 21 -8.30 5.79 -8.37
C SER A 21 -7.25 5.57 -9.45
N ILE A 22 -6.07 6.21 -9.36
CA ILE A 22 -5.00 6.08 -10.36
C ILE A 22 -4.31 4.70 -10.35
N PHE A 23 -4.39 3.96 -9.24
CA PHE A 23 -3.69 2.69 -9.07
C PHE A 23 -4.57 1.45 -9.31
N ASP A 24 -5.88 1.64 -9.50
CA ASP A 24 -6.86 0.57 -9.77
C ASP A 24 -6.91 -0.50 -8.66
N PHE A 25 -7.02 -0.06 -7.40
CA PHE A 25 -7.30 -0.95 -6.27
C PHE A 25 -8.74 -1.46 -6.30
N SER A 26 -8.99 -2.63 -5.71
CA SER A 26 -10.36 -3.13 -5.61
C SER A 26 -11.24 -2.20 -4.76
N LYS A 27 -12.53 -2.10 -5.10
CA LYS A 27 -13.50 -1.30 -4.33
C LYS A 27 -13.52 -1.69 -2.84
N LYS A 28 -13.29 -2.97 -2.53
CA LYS A 28 -13.22 -3.46 -1.15
C LYS A 28 -12.02 -2.90 -0.38
N ASN A 29 -10.84 -2.85 -1.02
CA ASN A 29 -9.65 -2.27 -0.41
C ASN A 29 -9.84 -0.78 -0.15
N ILE A 30 -10.39 -0.05 -1.12
CA ILE A 30 -10.66 1.39 -1.02
C ILE A 30 -11.64 1.68 0.12
N ALA A 31 -12.80 1.00 0.14
CA ALA A 31 -13.85 1.23 1.13
C ALA A 31 -13.44 0.90 2.57
N SER A 32 -12.51 -0.04 2.76
CA SER A 32 -12.03 -0.43 4.09
C SER A 32 -10.73 0.23 4.50
N ASN A 33 -10.04 0.92 3.57
CA ASN A 33 -8.66 1.38 3.72
C ASN A 33 -7.73 0.30 4.32
N ARG A 34 -7.86 -0.94 3.84
CA ARG A 34 -7.08 -2.11 4.31
C ARG A 34 -6.36 -2.78 3.15
N PHE A 35 -5.06 -2.95 3.33
CA PHE A 35 -4.14 -3.51 2.35
C PHE A 35 -3.17 -4.48 3.01
N ALA A 36 -2.70 -5.47 2.25
CA ALA A 36 -1.62 -6.35 2.66
C ALA A 36 -0.30 -5.86 2.06
N TYR A 37 0.68 -5.59 2.91
CA TYR A 37 2.05 -5.31 2.50
C TYR A 37 2.84 -6.62 2.54
N LYS A 38 3.23 -7.09 1.35
CA LYS A 38 3.96 -8.35 1.16
C LYS A 38 5.43 -8.04 0.85
N GLY A 39 6.18 -7.66 1.87
CA GLY A 39 7.59 -7.26 1.69
C GLY A 39 8.48 -8.44 1.26
N TYR A 40 9.59 -8.15 0.57
CA TYR A 40 10.58 -9.18 0.19
C TYR A 40 11.31 -9.83 1.37
N TYR A 41 11.34 -9.17 2.53
CA TYR A 41 12.16 -9.56 3.69
C TYR A 41 11.35 -10.09 4.89
N SER A 42 10.04 -10.25 4.75
CA SER A 42 9.16 -10.79 5.78
C SER A 42 8.29 -11.88 5.18
N ASP A 43 8.33 -13.08 5.75
CA ASP A 43 7.47 -14.21 5.37
C ASP A 43 6.00 -14.01 5.76
N LYS A 44 5.68 -12.88 6.38
CA LYS A 44 4.33 -12.52 6.83
C LYS A 44 3.83 -11.27 6.14
N ASP A 45 2.61 -11.36 5.62
CA ASP A 45 1.83 -10.24 5.14
C ASP A 45 1.54 -9.29 6.31
N LEU A 46 1.95 -8.03 6.18
CA LEU A 46 1.68 -7.00 7.17
C LEU A 46 0.43 -6.21 6.77
N ALA A 47 -0.55 -6.13 7.66
CA ALA A 47 -1.73 -5.31 7.43
C ALA A 47 -1.36 -3.82 7.53
N CYS A 48 -1.82 -3.03 6.57
CA CYS A 48 -1.56 -1.60 6.52
C CYS A 48 -2.77 -0.80 5.99
N SER A 49 -2.76 0.49 6.28
CA SER A 49 -3.69 1.48 5.73
C SER A 49 -2.91 2.60 5.09
N ILE A 50 -3.51 3.26 4.08
CA ILE A 50 -2.92 4.43 3.46
C ILE A 50 -3.31 5.64 4.32
N VAL A 51 -2.31 6.45 4.68
CA VAL A 51 -2.50 7.66 5.50
C VAL A 51 -2.20 8.94 4.74
N GLY A 52 -1.54 8.86 3.58
CA GLY A 52 -1.26 10.03 2.75
C GLY A 52 -0.36 9.70 1.56
N HIS A 53 0.30 10.74 1.03
CA HIS A 53 1.23 10.60 -0.09
C HIS A 53 2.37 11.62 0.00
N THR A 54 3.50 11.32 -0.65
CA THR A 54 4.64 12.27 -0.78
C THR A 54 4.82 12.77 -2.20
N ALA A 55 4.25 12.08 -3.18
CA ALA A 55 4.29 12.42 -4.60
C ALA A 55 3.07 11.80 -5.32
N SER A 56 2.85 12.13 -6.59
CA SER A 56 1.69 11.69 -7.37
C SER A 56 1.49 10.17 -7.45
N GLN A 57 2.52 9.37 -7.18
CA GLN A 57 2.45 7.91 -7.22
C GLN A 57 2.99 7.23 -5.94
N THR A 58 3.42 8.02 -4.96
CA THR A 58 4.05 7.49 -3.74
C THR A 58 3.10 7.64 -2.58
N LEU A 59 2.61 6.52 -2.08
CA LEU A 59 1.73 6.42 -0.92
C LEU A 59 2.57 6.36 0.36
N VAL A 60 2.01 6.91 1.43
CA VAL A 60 2.46 6.66 2.80
C VAL A 60 1.47 5.69 3.43
N ILE A 61 1.97 4.56 3.88
CA ILE A 61 1.20 3.55 4.61
C ILE A 61 1.59 3.53 6.08
N LYS A 62 0.64 3.19 6.95
CA LYS A 62 0.86 2.89 8.37
C LYS A 62 0.62 1.40 8.60
N PHE A 63 1.59 0.72 9.22
CA PHE A 63 1.40 -0.67 9.65
C PHE A 63 0.51 -0.72 10.90
N GLN A 64 -0.43 -1.67 10.93
CA GLN A 64 -1.39 -1.78 12.04
C GLN A 64 -0.72 -2.11 13.38
N ASP A 65 0.34 -2.93 13.37
CA ASP A 65 0.93 -3.47 14.60
C ASP A 65 2.07 -2.63 15.20
N THR A 66 2.70 -1.75 14.41
CA THR A 66 3.96 -1.09 14.82
C THR A 66 3.92 0.42 14.77
N GLU A 67 2.78 1.02 14.40
CA GLU A 67 2.62 2.46 14.09
C GLU A 67 3.61 3.04 13.08
N GLN A 68 4.51 2.22 12.53
CA GLN A 68 5.55 2.63 11.62
C GLN A 68 4.95 3.07 10.29
N LEU A 69 5.48 4.18 9.78
CA LEU A 69 5.16 4.71 8.46
C LEU A 69 6.15 4.20 7.42
N HIS A 70 5.66 3.95 6.22
CA HIS A 70 6.48 3.52 5.10
C HIS A 70 5.99 4.16 3.79
N CYS A 71 6.93 4.57 2.94
CA CYS A 71 6.61 5.02 1.58
C CYS A 71 6.65 3.86 0.60
N ILE A 72 5.63 3.74 -0.23
CA ILE A 72 5.54 2.71 -1.27
C ILE A 72 4.93 3.30 -2.55
N ASN A 73 5.38 2.83 -3.72
CA ASN A 73 4.71 3.14 -4.98
C ASN A 73 3.31 2.49 -4.99
N GLY A 74 2.27 3.26 -5.30
CA GLY A 74 0.90 2.77 -5.24
C GLY A 74 0.59 1.61 -6.19
N PHE A 75 1.22 1.58 -7.37
CA PHE A 75 1.07 0.44 -8.30
C PHE A 75 1.69 -0.84 -7.71
N TYR A 76 2.80 -0.70 -7.00
CA TYR A 76 3.44 -1.84 -6.34
C TYR A 76 2.62 -2.38 -5.17
N LEU A 77 2.06 -1.48 -4.34
CA LEU A 77 1.10 -1.87 -3.30
C LEU A 77 -0.14 -2.54 -3.91
N LYS A 78 -0.62 -2.08 -5.07
CA LYS A 78 -1.73 -2.73 -5.78
C LYS A 78 -1.37 -4.13 -6.24
N ASP A 79 -0.17 -4.33 -6.79
CA ASP A 79 0.28 -5.67 -7.17
C ASP A 79 0.36 -6.62 -5.96
N MET A 80 0.78 -6.13 -4.78
CA MET A 80 0.76 -6.90 -3.53
C MET A 80 -0.62 -7.45 -3.15
N GLN A 81 -1.70 -6.82 -3.62
CA GLN A 81 -3.06 -7.27 -3.30
C GLN A 81 -3.48 -8.51 -4.11
N LYS A 82 -2.72 -8.87 -5.16
CA LYS A 82 -3.01 -10.05 -5.95
C LYS A 82 -2.63 -11.33 -5.19
N THR A 83 -3.37 -12.41 -5.44
CA THR A 83 -3.13 -13.72 -4.81
C THR A 83 -1.80 -14.34 -5.26
N ASP A 84 -1.38 -14.07 -6.48
CA ASP A 84 -0.15 -14.56 -7.13
C ASP A 84 1.06 -13.64 -6.93
N PHE A 85 0.93 -12.59 -6.12
CA PHE A 85 2.06 -11.72 -5.82
C PHE A 85 3.20 -12.51 -5.16
N ASN A 86 4.41 -12.41 -5.72
CA ASN A 86 5.59 -13.20 -5.33
C ASN A 86 5.41 -14.73 -5.43
N ALA A 87 4.41 -15.22 -6.16
CA ALA A 87 4.38 -16.63 -6.54
C ALA A 87 5.62 -16.92 -7.39
N LYS A 88 6.61 -17.61 -6.82
CA LYS A 88 7.66 -18.25 -7.62
C LYS A 88 6.93 -19.22 -8.55
N GLU A 89 7.04 -19.03 -9.86
CA GLU A 89 6.74 -20.10 -10.80
C GLU A 89 7.56 -21.33 -10.39
N ILE A 90 6.89 -22.31 -9.79
CA ILE A 90 7.47 -23.63 -9.61
C ILE A 90 7.35 -24.29 -10.97
N ASN A 91 8.32 -24.01 -11.86
CA ASN A 91 8.51 -24.79 -13.07
C ASN A 91 8.95 -26.19 -12.64
N ASN A 92 8.00 -27.11 -12.57
CA ASN A 92 8.27 -28.54 -12.49
C ASN A 92 8.90 -28.97 -13.81
N ILE A 93 10.22 -29.22 -13.79
CA ILE A 93 10.97 -29.96 -14.81
C ILE A 93 11.08 -31.41 -14.33
#